data_AF-A0A951BYQ7-F1
#
_entry.id   AF-A0A951BYQ7-F1
#
_cell.length_a   1.000
_cell.length_b   1.000
_cell.length_c   1.000
_cell.angle_alpha   90.00
_cell.angle_beta   90.00
_cell.angle_gamma   90.00
#
_symmetry.space_group_name_H-M   'P 1'
#
loop_
_entity.id
_entity.type
_entity.pdbx_description
1 polymer ?
#
loop_
_entity_poly.entity_id
_entity_poly.type
_entity_poly.pdbx_seq_one_letter_code
_entity_poly.pdbx_strand_id
1 'polypeptide(L)'
;MTSTSKPLLSRVAESVYWMARYIERAENVARFVGVNLHLRIDLPQGDINGWQALIDTSGDAAVFLERYRAATPEHVLEFLVF
;
A
#
# COMPACT_ATOMS: atom_id res chain seq x y z
N MET A 1 4.79 24.13 -35.76
CA MET A 1 4.65 23.80 -34.33
C MET A 1 5.66 22.71 -34.02
N THR A 2 6.82 23.06 -33.46
CA THR A 2 7.94 22.13 -33.25
C THR A 2 7.66 21.21 -32.07
N SER A 3 7.50 19.92 -32.34
CA SER A 3 7.45 18.86 -31.33
C SER A 3 8.86 18.69 -30.75
N THR A 4 9.14 19.29 -29.60
CA THR A 4 10.40 19.08 -28.87
C THR A 4 10.37 17.69 -28.23
N SER A 5 11.05 16.72 -28.84
CA SER A 5 11.26 15.40 -28.23
C SER A 5 12.12 15.55 -26.99
N LYS A 6 11.65 15.10 -25.81
CA LYS A 6 12.50 14.97 -24.62
C LYS A 6 13.68 14.06 -24.99
N PRO A 7 14.95 14.49 -24.83
CA PRO A 7 16.11 13.66 -25.16
C PRO A 7 16.06 12.33 -24.39
N LEU A 8 16.55 11.23 -24.99
CA LEU A 8 16.43 9.87 -24.41
C LEU A 8 16.93 9.78 -22.97
N LEU A 9 18.00 10.50 -22.61
CA LEU A 9 18.52 10.59 -21.24
C LEU A 9 17.49 11.18 -20.24
N SER A 10 16.72 12.18 -20.67
CA SER A 10 15.65 12.78 -19.84
C SER A 10 14.49 11.80 -19.62
N ARG A 11 14.17 10.95 -20.60
CA ARG A 11 13.14 9.92 -20.46
C ARG A 11 13.57 8.77 -19.56
N VAL A 12 14.82 8.30 -19.68
CA VAL A 12 15.36 7.24 -18.81
C VAL A 12 15.45 7.73 -17.37
N ALA A 13 15.90 8.96 -17.14
CA ALA A 13 15.93 9.57 -15.81
C ALA A 13 14.52 9.66 -15.20
N GLU A 14 13.51 10.06 -15.98
CA GLU A 14 12.11 10.10 -15.56
C GLU A 14 11.58 8.69 -15.21
N SER A 15 11.87 7.68 -16.02
CA SER A 15 11.47 6.29 -15.74
C SER A 15 12.11 5.74 -14.46
N VAL A 16 13.41 5.96 -14.27
CA VAL A 16 14.13 5.49 -13.06
C VAL A 16 13.61 6.21 -11.81
N TYR A 17 13.33 7.52 -11.91
CA TYR A 17 12.73 8.29 -10.83
C TYR A 17 11.40 7.69 -10.38
N TRP A 18 10.48 7.46 -11.33
CA TRP A 18 9.18 6.88 -11.00
C TRP A 18 9.30 5.46 -10.47
N MET A 19 10.16 4.63 -11.06
CA MET A 19 10.42 3.27 -10.58
C MET A 19 10.90 3.27 -9.12
N ALA A 20 11.86 4.13 -8.77
CA ALA A 20 12.33 4.27 -7.39
C ALA A 20 11.19 4.67 -6.44
N ARG A 21 10.34 5.63 -6.84
CA ARG A 21 9.18 6.05 -6.04
C ARG A 21 8.13 4.95 -5.88
N TYR A 22 7.92 4.11 -6.90
CA TYR A 22 7.03 2.96 -6.81
C TYR A 22 7.61 1.86 -5.91
N ILE A 23 8.93 1.61 -5.96
CA ILE A 23 9.61 0.68 -5.05
C ILE A 23 9.51 1.15 -3.61
N GLU A 24 9.80 2.42 -3.34
CA GLU A 24 9.67 3.00 -1.99
C GLU A 24 8.24 2.89 -1.46
N ARG A 25 7.23 3.14 -2.31
CA ARG A 25 5.82 2.96 -1.93
C ARG A 25 5.50 1.51 -1.63
N ALA A 26 5.92 0.57 -2.48
CA ALA A 26 5.70 -0.85 -2.27
C ALA A 26 6.36 -1.34 -0.98
N GLU A 27 7.59 -0.91 -0.70
CA GLU A 27 8.29 -1.23 0.54
C GLU A 27 7.56 -0.67 1.76
N ASN A 28 7.03 0.56 1.67
CA ASN A 28 6.24 1.16 2.75
C ASN A 28 4.98 0.35 3.07
N VAL A 29 4.23 -0.09 2.05
CA VAL A 29 3.06 -0.96 2.25
C VAL A 29 3.47 -2.31 2.82
N ALA A 30 4.51 -2.95 2.28
CA ALA A 30 5.00 -4.24 2.76
C ALA A 30 5.44 -4.17 4.24
N ARG A 31 6.14 -3.10 4.63
CA ARG A 31 6.55 -2.87 6.02
C ARG A 31 5.34 -2.65 6.94
N PHE A 32 4.35 -1.90 6.47
CA PHE A 32 3.12 -1.63 7.21
C PHE A 32 2.35 -2.92 7.54
N VAL A 33 2.19 -3.79 6.54
CA VAL A 33 1.60 -5.12 6.71
C VAL A 33 2.47 -6.02 7.59
N GLY A 34 3.79 -6.03 7.36
CA GLY A 34 4.74 -6.88 8.09
C GLY A 34 4.78 -6.59 9.58
N VAL A 35 4.76 -5.31 9.97
CA VAL A 35 4.70 -4.91 11.39
C VAL A 35 3.41 -5.41 12.04
N ASN A 36 2.26 -5.29 11.36
CA ASN A 36 1.00 -5.80 11.88
C ASN A 36 1.04 -7.30 12.12
N LEU A 37 1.55 -8.06 11.14
CA LEU A 37 1.71 -9.51 11.27
C LEU A 37 2.59 -9.87 12.46
N HIS A 38 3.69 -9.15 12.66
CA HIS A 38 4.60 -9.39 13.78
C HIS A 38 3.93 -9.10 15.14
N LEU A 39 3.21 -7.98 15.27
CA LEU A 39 2.47 -7.64 16.48
C LEU A 39 1.40 -8.67 16.85
N ARG A 40 0.83 -9.37 15.85
CA ARG A 40 -0.21 -10.36 16.07
C ARG A 40 0.31 -11.71 16.59
N ILE A 41 1.61 -11.96 16.56
CA ILE A 41 2.20 -13.23 17.05
C ILE A 41 1.92 -13.40 18.55
N ASP A 42 1.95 -12.30 19.30
CA ASP A 42 1.78 -12.31 20.76
C ASP A 42 0.33 -12.08 21.22
N LEU A 43 -0.61 -11.87 20.28
CA LEU A 43 -2.02 -11.61 20.59
C LEU A 43 -2.86 -12.90 20.62
N PRO A 44 -3.89 -12.98 21.48
CA PRO A 44 -4.82 -14.10 21.48
C PRO A 44 -5.49 -14.30 20.12
N GLN A 45 -5.67 -15.56 19.71
CA GLN A 45 -6.40 -15.87 18.48
C GLN A 45 -7.85 -15.36 18.60
N GLY A 46 -8.26 -14.51 17.67
CA GLY A 46 -9.60 -13.91 17.64
C GLY A 46 -9.63 -12.39 17.75
N ASP A 47 -8.51 -11.72 18.05
CA ASP A 47 -8.44 -10.27 17.97
C ASP A 47 -8.35 -9.81 16.50
N ILE A 48 -9.50 -9.44 15.94
CA ILE A 48 -9.67 -8.91 14.58
C ILE A 48 -9.37 -7.41 14.50
N ASN A 49 -9.19 -6.70 15.62
CA ASN A 49 -9.01 -5.25 15.61
C ASN A 49 -7.70 -4.81 14.95
N GLY A 50 -6.68 -5.68 14.94
CA GLY A 50 -5.39 -5.37 14.32
C GLY A 50 -5.49 -5.04 12.83
N TRP A 51 -6.41 -5.65 12.09
CA TRP A 51 -6.59 -5.38 10.65
C TRP A 51 -7.37 -4.10 10.39
N GLN A 52 -8.37 -3.80 11.21
CA GLN A 52 -9.09 -2.54 11.12
C GLN A 52 -8.17 -1.34 11.37
N ALA A 53 -7.24 -1.47 12.33
CA ALA A 53 -6.26 -0.43 12.62
C ALA A 53 -5.37 -0.06 11.41
N LEU A 54 -5.07 -1.01 10.51
CA LEU A 54 -4.31 -0.73 9.29
C LEU A 54 -5.10 0.18 8.32
N ILE A 55 -6.39 -0.08 8.17
CA ILE A 55 -7.28 0.70 7.32
C ILE A 55 -7.52 2.10 7.91
N ASP A 56 -7.75 2.18 9.22
CA ASP A 56 -7.97 3.47 9.89
C ASP A 56 -6.72 4.36 9.82
N THR A 57 -5.53 3.75 9.95
CA THR A 57 -4.25 4.46 9.87
C THR A 57 -3.88 4.86 8.44
N SER A 58 -4.31 4.11 7.41
CA SER A 58 -4.09 4.51 6.01
C SER A 58 -4.91 5.75 5.62
N GLY A 59 -6.00 6.02 6.35
CA GLY A 59 -6.93 7.11 6.07
C GLY A 59 -7.99 6.77 5.01
N ASP A 60 -8.03 5.52 4.55
CA ASP A 60 -8.89 5.08 3.45
C ASP A 60 -10.15 4.34 3.93
N ALA A 61 -10.50 4.44 5.21
CA ALA A 61 -11.59 3.67 5.82
C ALA A 61 -12.93 3.81 5.08
N ALA A 62 -13.26 5.00 4.56
CA ALA A 62 -14.46 5.21 3.76
C ALA A 62 -14.43 4.41 2.44
N VAL A 63 -13.31 4.49 1.71
CA VAL A 63 -13.12 3.78 0.43
C VAL A 63 -13.07 2.27 0.64
N PHE A 64 -12.45 1.83 1.75
CA PHE A 64 -12.45 0.43 2.14
C PHE A 64 -13.87 -0.09 2.37
N LEU A 65 -14.68 0.66 3.13
CA LEU A 65 -16.04 0.26 3.49
C LEU A 65 -16.99 0.18 2.28
N GLU A 66 -16.74 1.00 1.24
CA GLU A 66 -17.48 0.92 -0.02
C GLU A 66 -17.25 -0.41 -0.75
N ARG A 67 -16.06 -1.00 -0.60
CA ARG A 67 -15.66 -2.24 -1.30
C ARG A 67 -15.83 -3.49 -0.44
N TYR A 68 -15.58 -3.38 0.85
CA TYR A 68 -15.52 -4.50 1.79
C TYR A 68 -16.33 -4.20 3.05
N ARG A 69 -17.13 -5.16 3.51
CA ARG A 69 -17.98 -4.99 4.71
C ARG A 69 -17.25 -5.21 6.03
N ALA A 70 -16.08 -5.86 6.00
CA ALA A 70 -15.32 -6.21 7.19
C ALA A 70 -13.82 -6.24 6.88
N ALA A 71 -13.00 -5.73 7.81
CA ALA A 71 -11.54 -5.78 7.76
C ALA A 71 -11.00 -7.17 8.12
N THR A 72 -11.33 -8.18 7.31
CA THR A 72 -10.67 -9.49 7.39
C THR A 72 -9.25 -9.38 6.83
N PRO A 73 -8.32 -10.26 7.24
CA PRO A 73 -6.96 -10.28 6.69
C PRO A 73 -6.94 -10.24 5.16
N GLU A 74 -7.81 -11.01 4.52
CA GLU A 74 -7.88 -11.16 3.08
C GLU A 74 -8.32 -9.86 2.41
N HIS A 75 -9.36 -9.21 2.93
CA HIS A 75 -9.84 -7.94 2.38
C HIS A 75 -8.84 -6.80 2.57
N VAL A 76 -8.17 -6.74 3.72
CA VAL A 76 -7.17 -5.69 3.99
C VAL A 76 -5.93 -5.89 3.13
N LEU A 77 -5.47 -7.13 2.96
CA LEU A 77 -4.35 -7.43 2.06
C LEU A 77 -4.69 -7.11 0.61
N GLU A 78 -5.87 -7.53 0.14
CA GLU A 78 -6.33 -7.20 -1.22
C GLU A 78 -6.36 -5.69 -1.43
N PHE A 79 -6.97 -4.94 -0.50
CA PHE A 79 -7.12 -3.49 -0.61
C PHE A 79 -5.80 -2.70 -0.57
N LEU A 80 -4.85 -3.10 0.28
CA LEU A 80 -3.60 -2.36 0.44
C LEU A 80 -2.55 -2.71 -0.61
N VAL A 81 -2.61 -3.92 -1.17
CA VAL A 81 -1.59 -4.43 -2.09
C VAL A 81 -2.00 -4.33 -3.56
N PHE A 82 -3.31 -4.35 -3.87
CA PHE A 82 -3.84 -4.41 -5.24
C PHE A 82 -4.90 -3.33 -5.53
#